data_AF-A0A0F9EWF0-F1
#
_entry.id   AF-A0A0F9EWF0-F1
#
_cell.length_a   1.000
_cell.length_b   1.000
_cell.length_c   1.000
_cell.angle_alpha   90.00
_cell.angle_beta   90.00
_cell.angle_gamma   90.00
#
_symmetry.space_group_name_H-M   'P 1'
#
loop_
_entity.id
_entity.type
_entity.pdbx_description
1 polymer ?
#
loop_
_entity_poly.entity_id
_entity_poly.type
_entity_poly.pdbx_seq_one_letter_code
_entity_poly.pdbx_strand_id
1 'polypeptide(L)'
;SSHGAMEALKRYPGLAICREEAPAKACMLSKTLLELQAHGHPLAKRASAHLMGMEEQFAALFAQMQNEGEISAAHDPKSLARRYQSDLLGLRVSAEREGTDAHAIAREIAEGLSRL
;
A
#
# COMPACT_ATOMS: atom_id res chain seq x y z
N SER A 1 -10.18 -12.19 -17.29
CA SER A 1 -8.89 -12.73 -16.81
C SER A 1 -8.68 -12.28 -15.37
N SER A 2 -9.13 -13.09 -14.40
CA SER A 2 -8.98 -12.79 -12.98
C SER A 2 -7.52 -13.04 -12.60
N HIS A 3 -6.73 -11.98 -12.45
CA HIS A 3 -5.38 -12.12 -11.90
C HIS A 3 -5.54 -12.54 -10.42
N GLY A 4 -4.77 -13.53 -9.96
CA GLY A 4 -4.79 -13.98 -8.56
C GLY A 4 -4.38 -12.87 -7.60
N ALA A 5 -4.63 -13.05 -6.30
CA ALA A 5 -4.35 -12.05 -5.26
C ALA A 5 -2.89 -11.58 -5.27
N MET A 6 -1.94 -12.49 -5.50
CA MET A 6 -0.51 -12.17 -5.63
C MET A 6 -0.23 -11.20 -6.78
N GLU A 7 -0.74 -11.48 -7.97
CA GLU A 7 -0.51 -10.63 -9.14
C GLU A 7 -1.19 -9.26 -8.99
N ALA A 8 -2.34 -9.21 -8.31
CA ALA A 8 -2.98 -7.93 -7.96
C ALA A 8 -2.07 -7.08 -7.05
N LEU A 9 -1.51 -7.66 -5.99
CA LEU A 9 -0.60 -6.96 -5.06
C LEU A 9 0.74 -6.58 -5.69
N LYS A 10 1.28 -7.38 -6.62
CA LYS A 10 2.49 -7.02 -7.36
C LYS A 10 2.29 -5.83 -8.31
N ARG A 11 1.12 -5.73 -8.93
CA ARG A 11 0.82 -4.66 -9.90
C ARG A 11 0.45 -3.34 -9.24
N TYR A 12 -0.18 -3.39 -8.07
CA TYR A 12 -0.75 -2.21 -7.42
C TYR A 12 0.25 -1.07 -7.12
N PRO A 13 1.52 -1.29 -6.71
CA PRO A 13 2.49 -0.23 -6.48
C PRO A 13 2.72 0.65 -7.72
N GLY A 14 2.82 0.03 -8.90
CA GLY A 14 2.94 0.77 -10.17
C GLY A 14 1.69 1.60 -10.47
N LEU A 15 0.50 1.01 -10.32
CA LEU A 15 -0.76 1.73 -10.51
C LEU A 15 -0.93 2.90 -9.54
N ALA A 16 -0.38 2.77 -8.32
CA ALA A 16 -0.47 3.79 -7.29
C ALA A 16 0.33 5.06 -7.61
N ILE A 17 1.27 5.00 -8.56
CA ILE A 17 2.12 6.13 -9.00
C ILE A 17 1.91 6.55 -10.46
N CYS A 18 1.28 5.72 -11.30
CA CYS A 18 1.08 5.98 -12.74
C CYS A 18 -0.12 6.89 -13.10
N ARG A 19 -0.78 7.55 -12.16
CA ARG A 19 -1.86 8.49 -12.50
C ARG A 19 -1.28 9.83 -12.95
N GLU A 20 -0.97 9.94 -14.24
CA GLU A 20 -0.47 11.17 -14.88
C GLU A 20 -1.41 12.37 -14.71
N GLU A 21 -2.71 12.12 -14.63
CA GLU A 21 -3.75 13.17 -14.50
C GLU A 21 -4.10 13.53 -13.04
N ALA A 22 -3.55 12.82 -12.05
CA ALA A 22 -3.84 13.13 -10.65
C ALA A 22 -2.96 14.30 -10.17
N PRO A 23 -3.55 15.37 -9.60
CA PRO A 23 -2.79 16.56 -9.17
C PRO A 23 -1.82 16.30 -8.00
N ALA A 24 -1.86 15.11 -7.38
CA ALA A 24 -0.88 14.65 -6.41
C ALA A 24 -0.73 13.12 -6.49
N LYS A 25 0.51 12.64 -6.37
CA LYS A 25 0.86 11.22 -6.28
C LYS A 25 0.81 10.70 -4.83
N ALA A 26 0.99 11.60 -3.87
CA ALA A 26 0.88 11.29 -2.44
C ALA A 26 -0.57 11.00 -2.02
N CYS A 27 -0.71 10.12 -1.03
CA CYS A 27 -1.99 9.69 -0.51
C CYS A 27 -2.73 10.83 0.22
N MET A 28 -3.93 11.19 -0.23
CA MET A 28 -4.76 12.21 0.41
C MET A 28 -5.16 11.86 1.85
N LEU A 29 -5.36 10.57 2.16
CA LEU A 29 -5.66 10.13 3.53
C LEU A 29 -4.48 10.41 4.47
N SER A 30 -3.26 10.10 4.03
CA SER A 30 -2.05 10.36 4.81
C SER A 30 -1.82 11.86 5.02
N LYS A 31 -1.99 12.68 3.97
CA LYS A 31 -1.92 14.16 4.09
C LYS A 31 -2.95 14.69 5.09
N THR A 32 -4.21 14.28 4.92
CA THR A 32 -5.32 14.67 5.81
C THR A 32 -5.04 14.32 7.26
N LEU A 33 -4.53 13.11 7.52
CA LEU A 33 -4.16 12.69 8.87
C LEU A 33 -3.06 13.59 9.45
N LEU A 34 -1.94 13.76 8.72
CA LEU A 34 -0.79 14.51 9.20
C LEU A 34 -1.09 15.99 9.47
N GLU A 35 -1.83 16.64 8.57
CA GLU A 35 -2.17 18.06 8.70
C GLU A 35 -3.20 18.29 9.80
N LEU A 36 -4.27 17.48 9.85
CA LEU A 36 -5.43 17.78 10.67
C LEU A 36 -5.39 17.17 12.07
N GLN A 37 -4.54 16.17 12.31
CA GLN A 37 -4.38 15.54 13.62
C GLN A 37 -3.85 16.53 14.66
N ALA A 38 -2.90 17.39 14.29
CA ALA A 38 -2.35 18.42 15.18
C ALA A 38 -3.41 19.43 15.65
N HIS A 39 -4.48 19.60 14.87
CA HIS A 39 -5.59 20.50 15.17
C HIS A 39 -6.79 19.79 15.83
N GLY A 40 -6.68 18.49 16.17
CA GLY A 40 -7.78 17.71 16.75
C GLY A 40 -9.02 17.59 15.85
N HIS A 41 -8.87 17.84 14.55
CA HIS A 41 -10.00 17.96 13.64
C HIS A 41 -10.61 16.57 13.31
N PRO A 42 -11.94 16.42 13.25
CA PRO A 42 -12.60 15.11 13.11
C PRO A 42 -12.25 14.36 11.81
N LEU A 43 -11.84 15.07 10.76
CA LEU A 43 -11.37 14.43 9.53
C LEU A 43 -10.10 13.59 9.72
N ALA A 44 -9.24 13.91 10.68
CA ALA A 44 -8.07 13.09 10.98
C ALA A 44 -8.47 11.67 11.43
N LYS A 45 -9.50 11.57 12.28
CA LYS A 45 -10.05 10.27 12.72
C LYS A 45 -10.66 9.50 11.54
N ARG A 46 -11.38 10.18 10.65
CA ARG A 46 -11.94 9.56 9.44
C ARG A 46 -10.84 9.06 8.49
N ALA A 47 -9.80 9.86 8.28
CA ALA A 47 -8.66 9.47 7.46
C ALA A 47 -7.93 8.25 8.05
N SER A 48 -7.70 8.24 9.37
CA SER A 48 -7.12 7.09 10.09
C SER A 48 -7.98 5.83 9.94
N ALA A 49 -9.30 5.92 10.10
CA ALA A 49 -10.20 4.78 9.91
C ALA A 49 -10.14 4.22 8.47
N HIS A 50 -10.04 5.08 7.45
CA HIS A 50 -9.88 4.62 6.07
C HIS A 50 -8.51 3.95 5.84
N LEU A 51 -7.43 4.45 6.45
CA LEU A 51 -6.12 3.81 6.38
C LEU A 51 -6.11 2.44 7.09
N MET A 52 -6.83 2.30 8.20
CA MET A 52 -7.01 1.00 8.87
C MET A 52 -7.80 0.03 8.00
N GLY A 53 -8.90 0.47 7.38
CA GLY A 53 -9.67 -0.38 6.47
C GLY A 53 -8.87 -0.84 5.24
N MET A 54 -7.98 0.01 4.73
CA MET A 54 -7.05 -0.37 3.65
C MET A 54 -6.08 -1.47 4.12
N GLU A 55 -5.54 -1.38 5.34
CA GLU A 55 -4.64 -2.40 5.91
C GLU A 55 -5.37 -3.73 6.09
N GLU A 56 -6.61 -3.71 6.59
CA GLU A 56 -7.45 -4.90 6.75
C GLU A 56 -7.71 -5.61 5.42
N GLN A 57 -7.93 -4.85 4.34
CA GLN A 57 -8.09 -5.41 3.00
C GLN A 57 -6.82 -6.10 2.50
N PHE A 58 -5.63 -5.54 2.74
CA PHE A 58 -4.38 -6.23 2.43
C PHE A 58 -4.19 -7.48 3.28
N ALA A 59 -4.52 -7.44 4.57
CA ALA A 59 -4.44 -8.61 5.44
C ALA A 59 -5.34 -9.76 4.95
N ALA A 60 -6.55 -9.43 4.46
CA ALA A 60 -7.44 -10.42 3.87
C ALA A 60 -6.86 -11.05 2.61
N LEU A 61 -6.21 -10.26 1.73
CA LEU A 61 -5.53 -10.79 0.54
C LEU A 61 -4.34 -11.70 0.90
N PHE A 62 -3.53 -11.31 1.89
CA PHE A 62 -2.44 -12.17 2.37
C PHE A 62 -2.96 -13.47 2.99
N ALA A 63 -4.05 -13.43 3.77
CA ALA A 63 -4.67 -14.62 4.32
C ALA A 63 -5.25 -15.52 3.21
N GLN A 64 -5.84 -14.93 2.17
CA GLN A 64 -6.31 -15.68 1.00
C GLN A 64 -5.16 -16.42 0.31
N MET A 65 -4.07 -15.73 -0.01
CA MET A 65 -2.89 -16.34 -0.64
C MET A 65 -2.30 -17.47 0.22
N GLN A 66 -2.29 -17.31 1.54
CA GLN A 66 -1.82 -18.35 2.46
C GLN A 66 -2.73 -19.58 2.43
N ASN A 67 -4.06 -19.38 2.43
CA ASN A 67 -5.02 -20.47 2.33
C ASN A 67 -4.96 -21.22 0.98
N GLU A 68 -4.62 -20.50 -0.09
CA GLU A 68 -4.43 -21.04 -1.43
C GLU A 68 -3.03 -21.69 -1.61
N GLY A 69 -2.15 -21.59 -0.61
CA GLY A 69 -0.79 -22.14 -0.64
C GLY A 69 0.19 -21.34 -1.51
N GLU A 70 -0.16 -20.11 -1.90
CA GLU A 70 0.69 -19.21 -2.68
C GLU A 70 1.83 -18.60 -1.84
N ILE A 71 1.65 -18.47 -0.53
CA ILE A 71 2.68 -17.99 0.42
C ILE A 71 2.76 -18.89 1.65
N SER A 72 3.90 -18.87 2.35
CA SER A 72 4.15 -19.75 3.50
C SER A 72 3.23 -19.50 4.69
N ALA A 73 2.82 -20.58 5.37
CA ALA A 73 2.09 -20.55 6.64
C ALA A 73 2.89 -19.88 7.79
N ALA A 74 4.20 -19.71 7.63
CA ALA A 74 5.06 -19.07 8.62
C ALA A 74 4.89 -17.54 8.68
N HIS A 75 4.29 -16.93 7.64
CA HIS A 75 4.04 -15.50 7.61
C HIS A 75 2.74 -15.13 8.32
N ASP A 76 2.76 -14.07 9.14
CA ASP A 76 1.55 -13.46 9.68
C ASP A 76 0.94 -12.49 8.63
N PRO A 77 -0.27 -12.74 8.11
CA PRO A 77 -0.92 -11.87 7.13
C PRO A 77 -1.05 -10.41 7.58
N LYS A 78 -1.26 -10.17 8.89
CA LYS A 78 -1.39 -8.81 9.42
C LYS A 78 -0.05 -8.07 9.39
N SER A 79 1.04 -8.77 9.69
CA SER A 79 2.39 -8.23 9.60
C SER A 79 2.77 -7.89 8.16
N LEU A 80 2.42 -8.75 7.21
CA LEU A 80 2.61 -8.50 5.77
C LEU A 80 1.80 -7.28 5.30
N ALA A 81 0.55 -7.17 5.73
CA ALA A 81 -0.31 -6.02 5.40
C ALA A 81 0.26 -4.68 5.89
N ARG A 82 0.69 -4.61 7.16
CA ARG A 82 1.32 -3.41 7.73
C ARG A 82 2.56 -2.99 6.95
N ARG A 83 3.42 -3.98 6.60
CA ARG A 83 4.64 -3.73 5.83
C ARG A 83 4.30 -3.21 4.43
N TYR A 84 3.41 -3.91 3.73
CA TYR A 84 3.00 -3.55 2.38
C TYR A 84 2.35 -2.16 2.31
N GLN A 85 1.44 -1.83 3.24
CA GLN A 85 0.85 -0.50 3.33
C GLN A 85 1.91 0.58 3.62
N SER A 86 2.86 0.31 4.51
CA SER A 86 3.95 1.25 4.81
C SER A 86 4.83 1.50 3.58
N ASP A 87 5.24 0.43 2.89
CA ASP A 87 6.03 0.50 1.65
C ASP A 87 5.28 1.27 0.56
N LEU A 88 3.97 1.05 0.40
CA LEU A 88 3.12 1.73 -0.57
C LEU A 88 2.96 3.23 -0.27
N LEU A 89 2.73 3.60 0.99
CA LEU A 89 2.63 5.00 1.39
C LEU A 89 3.99 5.70 1.22
N GLY A 90 5.08 5.04 1.59
CA GLY A 90 6.45 5.51 1.35
C GLY A 90 6.75 5.69 -0.14
N LEU A 91 6.37 4.73 -0.98
CA LEU A 91 6.48 4.82 -2.44
C LEU A 91 5.78 6.06 -2.98
N ARG A 92 4.54 6.32 -2.53
CA ARG A 92 3.77 7.50 -2.97
C ARG A 92 4.41 8.81 -2.58
N VAL A 93 5.04 8.89 -1.41
CA VAL A 93 5.83 10.07 -1.00
C VAL A 93 7.08 10.19 -1.86
N SER A 94 7.79 9.08 -2.09
CA SER A 94 8.97 9.03 -2.96
C SER A 94 8.65 9.46 -4.40
N ALA A 95 7.46 9.17 -4.91
CA ALA A 95 7.03 9.58 -6.25
C ALA A 95 6.80 11.09 -6.43
N GLU A 96 6.62 11.82 -5.32
CA GLU A 96 6.54 13.29 -5.31
C GLU A 96 7.93 13.95 -5.27
N ARG A 97 8.98 13.20 -4.91
CA ARG A 97 10.33 13.73 -4.74
C ARG A 97 11.06 13.77 -6.09
N GLU A 98 11.56 14.94 -6.45
CA GLU A 98 12.44 15.09 -7.61
C GLU A 98 13.69 14.18 -7.49
N GLY A 99 14.14 13.63 -8.61
CA GLY A 99 15.33 12.77 -8.67
C GLY A 99 15.16 11.36 -8.08
N THR A 100 13.96 10.96 -7.66
CA THR A 100 13.70 9.61 -7.15
C THR A 100 13.12 8.70 -8.23
N ASP A 101 13.71 7.51 -8.44
CA ASP A 101 13.12 6.47 -9.29
C ASP A 101 12.01 5.71 -8.54
N ALA A 102 10.81 6.28 -8.50
CA ALA A 102 9.66 5.63 -7.88
C ALA A 102 9.24 4.33 -8.60
N HIS A 103 9.55 4.20 -9.89
CA HIS A 103 9.28 2.95 -10.60
C HIS A 103 10.22 1.82 -10.14
N ALA A 104 11.47 2.11 -9.79
CA ALA A 104 12.36 1.15 -9.14
C ALA A 104 11.79 0.67 -7.80
N ILE A 105 11.38 1.60 -6.93
CA ILE A 105 10.78 1.26 -5.63
C ILE A 105 9.53 0.38 -5.83
N ALA A 106 8.67 0.73 -6.80
CA ALA A 106 7.48 -0.08 -7.11
C ALA A 106 7.84 -1.52 -7.56
N ARG A 107 8.90 -1.69 -8.38
CA ARG A 107 9.41 -3.01 -8.78
C ARG A 107 9.97 -3.78 -7.58
N GLU A 108 10.76 -3.14 -6.73
CA GLU A 108 11.36 -3.77 -5.53
C GLU A 108 10.29 -4.28 -4.55
N ILE A 109 9.20 -3.52 -4.36
CA ILE A 109 8.05 -3.96 -3.56
C ILE A 109 7.44 -5.22 -4.19
N ALA A 110 7.18 -5.22 -5.49
CA ALA A 110 6.60 -6.37 -6.20
C ALA A 110 7.51 -7.61 -6.16
N GLU A 111 8.82 -7.44 -6.35
CA GLU A 111 9.81 -8.51 -6.24
C GLU A 111 9.90 -9.05 -4.81
N GLY A 112 9.71 -8.20 -3.80
CA GLY A 112 9.62 -8.60 -2.39
C GLY A 112 8.50 -9.59 -2.12
N LEU A 113 7.35 -9.41 -2.77
CA LEU A 113 6.21 -10.33 -2.63
C LEU A 113 6.48 -11.71 -3.24
N SER A 114 7.30 -11.80 -4.29
CA SER A 114 7.68 -13.08 -4.91
C SER A 114 8.56 -13.95 -4.01
N ARG A 115 9.00 -13.46 -2.84
CA ARG A 115 9.87 -14.16 -1.88
C ARG A 115 9.16 -14.60 -0.60
N LEU A 116 7.82 -14.47 -0.56
CA LEU A 116 6.94 -14.88 0.56
C LEU A 116 6.53 -16.36 0.46
#